data_AF-A0A941T6S3-F1
#
_entry.id   AF-A0A941T6S3-F1
#
_cell.length_a   1.000
_cell.length_b   1.000
_cell.length_c   1.000
_cell.angle_alpha   90.00
_cell.angle_beta   90.00
_cell.angle_gamma   90.00
#
_symmetry.space_group_name_H-M   'P 1'
#
loop_
_entity.id
_entity.type
_entity.pdbx_description
1 polymer ?
#
loop_
_entity_poly.entity_id
_entity_poly.type
_entity_poly.pdbx_seq_one_letter_code
_entity_poly.pdbx_strand_id
1 'polypeptide(L)'
;MRRPDPLTKFLFALISLTVVAVGALAVVSEYAPARSTRFGMAGPLFDRDAVRFGVTVIFVGLAPLGIFARSARGAGWWAAGCMAVAVFSVFFVKV
;
A
#
# COMPACT_ATOMS: atom_id res chain seq x y z
N MET A 1 -16.50 -14.02 -19.47
CA MET A 1 -15.90 -13.10 -18.48
C MET A 1 -16.56 -11.73 -18.60
N ARG A 2 -17.38 -11.31 -17.63
CA ARG A 2 -18.03 -10.00 -17.61
C ARG A 2 -16.93 -8.94 -17.49
N ARG A 3 -16.83 -7.99 -18.44
CA ARG A 3 -15.85 -6.91 -18.33
C ARG A 3 -16.21 -6.10 -17.08
N PRO A 4 -15.28 -5.86 -16.14
CA PRO A 4 -15.56 -5.00 -15.00
C PRO A 4 -15.93 -3.62 -15.53
N ASP A 5 -17.09 -3.14 -15.10
CA ASP A 5 -17.62 -1.83 -15.41
C ASP A 5 -16.61 -0.73 -14.97
N PRO A 6 -16.61 0.43 -15.66
CA PRO A 6 -15.68 1.51 -15.37
C PRO A 6 -15.77 2.01 -13.92
N LEU A 7 -16.96 1.93 -13.31
CA LEU A 7 -17.20 2.30 -11.92
C LEU A 7 -16.48 1.36 -10.94
N THR A 8 -16.55 0.04 -11.17
CA THR A 8 -15.80 -0.94 -10.37
C THR A 8 -14.29 -0.67 -10.41
N LYS A 9 -13.72 -0.36 -11.59
CA LYS A 9 -12.29 0.00 -11.70
C LYS A 9 -11.94 1.27 -10.92
N PHE A 10 -12.80 2.28 -10.98
CA PHE A 10 -12.62 3.52 -10.23
C PHE A 10 -12.66 3.28 -8.73
N LEU A 11 -13.62 2.49 -8.24
CA LEU A 11 -13.71 2.13 -6.82
C LEU A 11 -12.48 1.33 -6.35
N PHE A 12 -12.01 0.37 -7.15
CA PHE A 12 -10.78 -0.37 -6.84
C PHE A 12 -9.55 0.54 -6.78
N ALA A 13 -9.44 1.50 -7.70
CA ALA A 13 -8.36 2.48 -7.69
C ALA A 13 -8.43 3.39 -6.45
N LEU A 14 -9.62 3.84 -6.07
CA LEU A 14 -9.82 4.67 -4.89
C LEU A 14 -9.47 3.92 -3.60
N ILE A 15 -9.92 2.68 -3.46
CA ILE A 15 -9.61 1.82 -2.30
C ILE A 15 -8.11 1.52 -2.24
N SER A 16 -7.48 1.24 -3.37
CA SER A 16 -6.03 1.03 -3.42
C SER A 16 -5.27 2.30 -2.99
N LEU A 17 -5.68 3.46 -3.50
CA LEU A 17 -5.06 4.74 -3.17
C LEU A 17 -5.20 5.08 -1.69
N THR A 18 -6.36 4.84 -1.08
CA THR A 18 -6.54 5.09 0.36
C THR A 18 -5.67 4.18 1.21
N VAL A 19 -5.55 2.90 0.85
CA VAL A 19 -4.66 1.95 1.55
C VAL A 19 -3.21 2.40 1.44
N VAL A 20 -2.75 2.81 0.25
CA VAL A 20 -1.39 3.35 0.05
C VAL A 20 -1.17 4.63 0.88
N ALA A 21 -2.15 5.54 0.90
CA ALA A 21 -2.06 6.77 1.68
C ALA A 21 -1.95 6.50 3.18
N VAL A 22 -2.70 5.52 3.71
CA VAL A 22 -2.60 5.09 5.12
C VAL A 22 -1.21 4.54 5.42
N GLY A 23 -0.65 3.72 4.54
CA GLY A 23 0.70 3.19 4.73
C GLY A 23 1.77 4.28 4.65
N ALA A 24 1.64 5.24 3.75
CA ALA A 24 2.55 6.39 3.64
C ALA A 24 2.47 7.29 4.88
N LEU A 25 1.27 7.56 5.39
CA LEU A 25 1.06 8.28 6.64
C LEU A 25 1.78 7.58 7.79
N ALA A 26 1.62 6.26 7.94
CA ALA A 26 2.28 5.51 9.01
C ALA A 26 3.82 5.54 8.93
N VAL A 27 4.39 5.61 7.73
CA VAL A 27 5.84 5.77 7.54
C VAL A 27 6.31 7.16 7.94
N VAL A 28 5.57 8.21 7.54
CA VAL A 28 5.94 9.61 7.80
C VAL A 28 5.72 9.99 9.26
N SER A 29 4.63 9.51 9.87
CA SER A 29 4.30 9.82 11.27
C SER A 29 4.97 8.89 12.27
N GLU A 30 5.68 7.84 11.81
CA GLU A 30 6.22 6.76 12.66
C GLU A 30 5.18 6.24 13.67
N TYR A 31 3.92 6.27 13.27
CA TYR A 31 2.78 5.94 14.11
C TYR A 31 1.76 5.19 13.27
N ALA A 32 1.38 4.00 13.72
CA ALA A 32 0.29 3.24 13.14
C ALA A 32 -0.81 3.01 14.20
N PRO A 33 -2.06 3.38 13.89
CA PRO A 33 -3.16 3.33 14.85
C PRO A 33 -3.51 1.91 15.26
N ALA A 34 -4.23 1.80 16.38
CA ALA A 34 -4.75 0.53 16.87
C ALA A 34 -5.56 -0.18 15.78
N ARG A 35 -5.31 -1.48 15.63
CA ARG A 35 -5.74 -2.26 14.46
C ARG A 35 -6.37 -3.56 14.90
N SER A 36 -7.45 -3.93 14.23
CA SER A 36 -8.10 -5.22 14.43
C SER A 36 -7.24 -6.34 13.86
N THR A 37 -7.00 -7.38 14.64
CA THR A 37 -6.29 -8.60 14.24
C THR A 37 -7.12 -9.82 14.56
N ARG A 38 -6.75 -10.98 14.00
CA ARG A 38 -7.40 -12.26 14.32
C ARG A 38 -7.35 -12.66 15.80
N PHE A 39 -6.48 -12.01 16.57
CA PHE A 39 -6.29 -12.24 18.01
C PHE A 39 -6.93 -11.15 18.88
N GLY A 40 -7.70 -10.24 18.29
CA GLY A 40 -8.30 -9.08 18.97
C GLY A 40 -7.70 -7.75 18.51
N MET A 41 -7.98 -6.68 19.26
CA MET A 41 -7.41 -5.36 19.00
C MET A 41 -5.92 -5.34 19.37
N ALA A 42 -5.06 -5.19 18.35
CA ALA A 42 -3.67 -4.90 18.58
C ALA A 42 -3.50 -3.40 18.88
N GLY A 43 -2.67 -3.11 19.87
CA GLY A 43 -2.33 -1.73 20.25
C GLY A 43 -1.68 -0.94 19.12
N PRO A 44 -1.59 0.38 19.28
CA PRO A 44 -0.88 1.24 18.34
C PRO A 44 0.61 0.82 18.25
N LEU A 45 1.16 0.95 17.05
CA LEU A 45 2.56 0.71 16.75
C LEU A 45 3.27 2.06 16.64
N PHE A 46 4.53 2.08 17.05
CA PHE A 46 5.37 3.28 17.07
C PHE A 46 6.73 2.99 16.41
N ASP A 47 7.44 4.06 16.07
CA ASP A 47 8.82 4.04 15.60
C ASP A 47 9.00 3.05 14.43
N ARG A 48 10.03 2.20 14.52
CA ARG A 48 10.43 1.26 13.47
C ARG A 48 9.33 0.25 13.11
N ASP A 49 8.48 -0.13 14.06
CA ASP A 49 7.41 -1.10 13.82
C ASP A 49 6.20 -0.45 13.13
N ALA A 50 5.93 0.83 13.38
CA ALA A 50 4.97 1.61 12.61
C ALA A 50 5.42 1.79 11.16
N VAL A 51 6.72 2.06 10.94
CA VAL A 51 7.28 2.20 9.59
C VAL A 51 7.20 0.88 8.83
N ARG A 52 7.58 -0.25 9.45
CA ARG A 52 7.44 -1.59 8.83
C ARG A 52 6.00 -1.88 8.46
N PHE A 53 5.06 -1.57 9.35
CA PHE A 53 3.64 -1.70 9.05
C PHE A 53 3.24 -0.82 7.85
N GLY A 54 3.61 0.46 7.85
CA GLY A 54 3.31 1.38 6.76
C GLY A 54 3.81 0.88 5.40
N VAL A 55 5.04 0.39 5.33
CA VAL A 55 5.62 -0.20 4.11
C VAL A 55 4.80 -1.41 3.64
N THR A 56 4.45 -2.33 4.54
CA THR A 56 3.64 -3.50 4.17
C THR A 56 2.26 -3.11 3.65
N VAL A 57 1.62 -2.10 4.27
CA VAL A 57 0.30 -1.60 3.85
C VAL A 57 0.37 -0.96 2.46
N ILE A 58 1.45 -0.24 2.13
CA ILE A 58 1.64 0.30 0.77
C ILE A 58 1.71 -0.84 -0.27
N PHE A 59 2.48 -1.89 -0.01
CA PHE A 59 2.55 -3.03 -0.95
C PHE A 59 1.21 -3.75 -1.10
N VAL A 60 0.44 -3.90 -0.02
CA VAL A 60 -0.90 -4.50 -0.06
C VAL A 60 -1.88 -3.63 -0.84
N GLY A 61 -1.86 -2.32 -0.62
CA GLY A 61 -2.68 -1.37 -1.38
C GLY A 61 -2.34 -1.39 -2.86
N LEU A 62 -1.06 -1.53 -3.19
CA LEU A 62 -0.59 -1.67 -4.55
C LEU A 62 -1.05 -3.01 -5.17
N ALA A 63 -0.81 -4.17 -4.57
CA ALA A 63 -1.05 -5.50 -5.14
C ALA A 63 -2.28 -5.66 -6.08
N PRO A 64 -3.50 -5.22 -5.74
CA PRO A 64 -4.66 -5.33 -6.63
C PRO A 64 -4.55 -4.50 -7.92
N LEU A 65 -3.84 -3.37 -7.92
CA LEU A 65 -3.62 -2.56 -9.13
C LEU A 65 -2.75 -3.27 -10.17
N GLY A 66 -1.82 -4.13 -9.73
CA GLY A 66 -0.98 -4.94 -10.61
C GLY A 66 -1.78 -5.97 -11.43
N ILE A 67 -2.87 -6.48 -10.85
CA ILE A 67 -3.79 -7.42 -11.51
C ILE A 67 -4.62 -6.70 -12.60
N PHE A 68 -4.90 -5.40 -12.44
CA PHE A 68 -5.62 -4.58 -13.42
C PHE A 68 -4.72 -4.01 -14.54
N ALA A 69 -3.40 -3.95 -14.32
CA ALA A 69 -2.40 -3.52 -15.30
C ALA A 69 -2.13 -4.61 -16.37
N ARG A 70 -3.17 -5.03 -17.12
CA ARG A 70 -3.08 -6.07 -18.17
C ARG A 70 -2.32 -5.65 -19.45
N SER A 71 -1.66 -4.49 -19.48
CA SER A 71 -0.81 -4.07 -20.61
C SER A 71 0.66 -4.12 -20.21
N ALA A 72 1.55 -4.60 -21.11
CA ALA A 72 2.98 -4.73 -20.84
C ALA A 72 3.65 -3.41 -20.40
N ARG A 73 3.13 -2.27 -20.90
CA ARG A 73 3.54 -0.93 -20.44
C ARG A 73 3.02 -0.63 -19.04
N GLY A 74 1.76 -0.97 -18.75
CA GLY A 74 1.16 -0.81 -17.42
C GLY A 74 1.93 -1.58 -16.36
N ALA A 75 2.29 -2.83 -16.63
CA ALA A 75 3.11 -3.66 -15.72
C ALA A 75 4.50 -3.05 -15.45
N GLY A 76 5.12 -2.43 -16.46
CA GLY A 76 6.40 -1.74 -16.31
C GLY A 76 6.33 -0.51 -15.40
N TRP A 77 5.32 0.35 -15.59
CA TRP A 77 5.07 1.49 -14.69
C TRP A 77 4.67 1.04 -13.29
N TRP A 78 3.98 -0.09 -13.19
CA TRP A 78 3.56 -0.68 -11.93
C TRP A 78 4.74 -1.23 -11.11
N ALA A 79 5.62 -1.98 -11.78
CA ALA A 79 6.88 -2.44 -11.23
C ALA A 79 7.78 -1.26 -10.84
N ALA A 80 7.88 -0.24 -11.70
CA ALA A 80 8.64 0.98 -11.39
C ALA A 80 8.09 1.74 -10.18
N GLY A 81 6.76 1.81 -10.02
CA GLY A 81 6.12 2.40 -8.85
C GLY A 81 6.39 1.61 -7.57
N CYS A 82 6.29 0.28 -7.61
CA CYS A 82 6.65 -0.58 -6.49
C CYS A 82 8.15 -0.46 -6.14
N MET A 83 9.01 -0.39 -7.15
CA MET A 83 10.46 -0.21 -6.97
C MET A 83 10.78 1.17 -6.39
N ALA A 84 10.12 2.22 -6.86
CA ALA A 84 10.30 3.58 -6.34
C ALA A 84 9.86 3.68 -4.88
N VAL A 85 8.74 3.05 -4.51
CA VAL A 85 8.29 2.96 -3.11
C VAL A 85 9.25 2.11 -2.27
N ALA A 86 9.76 1.00 -2.80
CA ALA A 86 10.76 0.19 -2.10
C ALA A 86 12.04 0.99 -1.85
N VAL A 87 12.50 1.75 -2.84
CA VAL A 87 13.67 2.62 -2.71
C VAL A 87 13.38 3.76 -1.73
N PHE A 88 12.23 4.43 -1.85
CA PHE A 88 11.83 5.51 -0.95
C PHE A 88 11.72 5.03 0.51
N SER A 89 11.14 3.86 0.74
CA SER A 89 11.07 3.26 2.08
C SER A 89 12.45 2.91 2.62
N VAL A 90 13.39 2.43 1.81
CA VAL A 90 14.79 2.21 2.25
C VAL A 90 15.49 3.53 2.60
N PHE A 91 15.19 4.64 1.91
CA PHE A 91 15.78 5.94 2.23
C PHE A 91 15.16 6.62 3.47
N PHE A 92 13.87 6.36 3.76
CA PHE A 92 13.18 6.89 4.93
C PHE A 92 13.32 6.00 6.17
N VAL A 93 13.49 4.68 5.99
CA VAL A 93 13.94 3.75 7.03
C VAL A 93 15.45 3.97 7.22
N LYS A 94 15.85 5.03 7.93
CA LYS A 94 17.24 5.12 8.38
C LYS A 94 17.58 3.87 9.21
N VAL A 95 18.70 3.24 8.87
CA VAL A 95 19.31 2.10 9.59
C VAL A 95 19.62 2.49 11.02
#